data_AF-A0AAW4IJC3-F1
#
_entry.id   AF-A0AAW4IJC3-F1
#
_cell.length_a   1.000
_cell.length_b   1.000
_cell.length_c   1.000
_cell.angle_alpha   90.00
_cell.angle_beta   90.00
_cell.angle_gamma   90.00
#
_symmetry.space_group_name_H-M   'P 1'
#
loop_
_entity.id
_entity.type
_entity.pdbx_description
1 polymer ?
#
loop_
_entity_poly.entity_id
_entity_poly.type
_entity_poly.pdbx_seq_one_letter_code
_entity_poly.pdbx_strand_id
1 'polypeptide(L)' 'MVIHLASRCAAPSLPATGTPDPIQHYADAHNALAMALHYLREPDKANVAGATRKAVQALAALRRLDAAQRRA' A
#
# COMPACT_ATOMS: atom_id res chain seq x y z
N MET A 1 4.41 -26.57 -21.76
CA MET A 1 3.30 -25.60 -21.70
C MET A 1 3.86 -24.29 -21.15
N VAL A 2 4.08 -23.30 -22.01
CA VAL A 2 4.65 -21.99 -21.61
C VAL A 2 3.49 -21.08 -21.25
N ILE A 3 3.33 -20.77 -19.97
CA ILE A 3 2.36 -19.77 -19.53
C ILE A 3 3.02 -18.42 -19.76
N HIS A 4 2.65 -17.72 -20.83
CA HIS A 4 2.95 -16.30 -20.96
C HIS A 4 2.19 -15.58 -19.85
N LEU A 5 2.88 -15.28 -18.75
CA LEU A 5 2.35 -14.46 -17.67
C LEU A 5 2.08 -13.08 -18.27
N ALA A 6 0.82 -12.80 -18.60
CA ALA A 6 0.39 -11.48 -19.01
C ALA A 6 0.88 -10.49 -17.95
N SER A 7 1.69 -9.53 -18.40
CA SER A 7 2.24 -8.48 -17.54
C SER A 7 1.08 -7.87 -16.74
N ARG A 8 1.07 -8.08 -15.42
CA ARG A 8 0.26 -7.29 -14.50
C ARG A 8 0.87 -5.89 -14.36
N CYS A 9 1.02 -5.19 -15.49
CA CYS A 9 0.92 -3.75 -15.46
C CYS A 9 -0.53 -3.48 -15.07
N ALA A 10 -0.78 -3.34 -13.76
CA ALA A 10 -1.92 -2.54 -13.33
C ALA A 10 -1.86 -1.27 -14.18
N ALA A 11 -2.90 -1.02 -14.97
CA ALA A 11 -3.01 0.22 -15.72
C ALA A 11 -2.66 1.35 -14.74
N PRO A 12 -1.81 2.33 -15.11
CA PRO A 12 -1.64 3.50 -14.29
C PRO A 12 -3.05 4.04 -14.09
N SER A 13 -3.59 3.91 -12.88
CA SER A 13 -4.80 4.61 -12.52
C SER A 13 -4.39 6.06 -12.63
N LEU A 14 -4.80 6.72 -13.73
CA LEU A 14 -4.74 8.16 -13.85
C LEU A 14 -5.29 8.69 -12.51
N PRO A 15 -4.53 9.49 -11.75
CA PRO A 15 -5.06 10.03 -10.52
C PRO A 15 -6.35 10.73 -10.91
N ALA A 16 -7.48 10.28 -10.37
CA ALA A 16 -8.74 10.98 -10.55
C ALA A 16 -8.49 12.41 -10.06
N THR A 17 -8.42 13.35 -10.99
CA THR A 17 -8.17 14.76 -10.70
C THR A 17 -9.42 15.30 -10.00
N GLY A 18 -9.48 15.13 -8.69
CA GLY A 18 -10.61 15.52 -7.86
C GLY A 18 -10.60 14.73 -6.57
N THR A 19 -10.06 15.35 -5.51
CA THR A 19 -10.00 14.85 -4.12
C THR A 19 -9.42 13.44 -3.95
N PRO A 20 -8.29 13.26 -3.23
CA PRO A 20 -7.80 11.92 -2.88
C PRO A 20 -8.94 11.10 -2.28
N ASP A 21 -9.32 10.03 -2.98
CA ASP A 21 -10.45 9.21 -2.58
C ASP A 21 -10.08 8.51 -1.25
N PRO A 22 -10.88 8.66 -0.18
CA PRO A 22 -10.71 7.91 1.06
C PRO A 22 -10.44 6.41 0.83
N ILE A 23 -11.03 5.81 -0.22
CA ILE A 23 -10.81 4.42 -0.62
C ILE A 23 -9.35 4.16 -0.98
N GLN A 24 -8.69 5.08 -1.68
CA GLN A 24 -7.28 4.96 -2.06
C GLN A 24 -6.36 4.99 -0.83
N HIS A 25 -6.62 5.90 0.12
CA HIS A 25 -5.83 5.96 1.36
C HIS A 25 -5.98 4.72 2.22
N TYR A 26 -7.18 4.13 2.27
CA TYR A 26 -7.40 2.86 2.93
C TYR A 26 -6.65 1.70 2.22
N ALA A 27 -6.72 1.62 0.90
CA ALA A 27 -6.01 0.60 0.12
C ALA A 27 -4.49 0.69 0.28
N ASP A 28 -3.93 1.91 0.28
CA ASP A 28 -2.50 2.16 0.51
C ASP A 28 -2.06 1.68 1.90
N ALA A 29 -2.85 1.99 2.94
CA ALA A 29 -2.56 1.54 4.30
C ALA A 29 -2.56 0.00 4.39
N HIS A 30 -3.56 -0.65 3.80
CA HIS A 30 -3.67 -2.10 3.80
C HIS A 30 -2.50 -2.78 3.07
N ASN A 31 -2.15 -2.29 1.87
CA ASN A 31 -1.03 -2.81 1.10
C ASN A 31 0.31 -2.67 1.84
N ALA A 32 0.55 -1.50 2.45
CA ALA A 32 1.75 -1.26 3.22
C ALA A 32 1.86 -2.21 4.44
N LEU A 33 0.76 -2.49 5.14
CA LEU A 33 0.76 -3.47 6.24
C LEU A 33 1.00 -4.90 5.77
N ALA A 34 0.38 -5.31 4.66
CA ALA A 34 0.62 -6.63 4.07
C ALA A 34 2.10 -6.82 3.70
N MET A 35 2.73 -5.79 3.13
CA MET A 35 4.16 -5.78 2.86
C MET A 35 5.02 -5.82 4.12
N ALA A 36 4.63 -5.09 5.18
CA ALA A 36 5.36 -5.15 6.45
C ALA A 36 5.33 -6.56 7.04
N LEU A 37 4.17 -7.22 7.03
CA LEU A 37 4.02 -8.60 7.48
C LEU A 37 4.81 -9.58 6.61
N HIS A 38 4.84 -9.36 5.29
CA HIS A 38 5.65 -10.17 4.38
C HIS A 38 7.14 -10.10 4.76
N TYR A 39 7.68 -8.90 4.94
CA TYR A 39 9.08 -8.71 5.35
C TYR A 39 9.41 -9.33 6.71
N LEU A 40 8.45 -9.39 7.64
CA LEU A 40 8.62 -10.05 8.93
C LEU A 40 8.57 -11.58 8.85
N ARG A 41 7.91 -12.13 7.82
CA ARG A 41 7.76 -13.57 7.58
C ARG A 41 8.85 -14.15 6.66
N GLU A 42 9.80 -13.34 6.20
CA GLU A 42 10.92 -13.82 5.40
C GLU A 42 11.73 -14.87 6.19
N PRO A 43 11.93 -16.08 5.65
CA PRO A 43 12.35 -17.26 6.41
C PRO A 43 13.81 -17.21 6.90
N ASP A 44 14.71 -16.49 6.24
CA ASP A 44 16.13 -16.50 6.57
C ASP A 44 16.52 -15.37 7.54
N LYS A 45 16.10 -14.14 7.21
CA LYS A 45 16.26 -12.95 8.05
C LYS A 45 15.11 -12.00 7.78
N ALA A 46 14.30 -11.74 8.81
CA ALA A 46 13.25 -10.73 8.72
C ALA A 46 13.86 -9.37 8.34
N ASN A 47 13.37 -8.76 7.27
CA ASN A 47 13.74 -7.41 6.87
C ASN A 47 13.04 -6.37 7.76
N VAL A 48 13.49 -6.27 9.01
CA VAL A 48 12.89 -5.38 10.03
C VAL A 48 12.89 -3.92 9.56
N ALA A 49 14.00 -3.44 8.98
CA ALA A 49 14.09 -2.07 8.49
C ALA A 49 13.08 -1.80 7.36
N GLY A 50 12.90 -2.75 6.43
CA GLY A 50 11.89 -2.69 5.38
C GLY A 50 10.47 -2.70 5.94
N ALA A 51 10.20 -3.55 6.92
CA ALA A 51 8.92 -3.65 7.60
C ALA A 51 8.57 -2.34 8.33
N THR A 52 9.52 -1.74 9.06
CA THR A 52 9.32 -0.46 9.74
C THR A 52 8.98 0.65 8.76
N ARG A 53 9.70 0.76 7.63
CA ARG A 53 9.39 1.76 6.60
C ARG A 53 7.97 1.60 6.06
N LYS A 54 7.56 0.36 5.79
CA LYS A 54 6.20 0.06 5.33
C LYS A 54 5.13 0.38 6.38
N ALA A 55 5.39 0.09 7.65
CA ALA A 55 4.50 0.48 8.74
C ALA A 55 4.35 2.00 8.86
N VAL A 56 5.43 2.78 8.69
CA VAL A 56 5.36 4.25 8.66
C VAL A 56 4.57 4.76 7.46
N GLN A 57 4.72 4.14 6.28
CA GLN A 57 3.91 4.45 5.10
C GLN A 57 2.41 4.20 5.37
N ALA A 58 2.06 3.07 6.02
CA ALA A 58 0.69 2.78 6.41
C ALA A 58 0.13 3.84 7.37
N LEU A 59 0.89 4.21 8.40
CA LEU A 59 0.49 5.25 9.34
C LEU A 59 0.25 6.60 8.65
N ALA A 60 1.11 6.98 7.70
CA ALA A 60 0.93 8.20 6.93
C ALA A 60 -0.34 8.15 6.06
N ALA A 61 -0.65 7.01 5.44
CA ALA A 61 -1.88 6.82 4.67
C ALA A 61 -3.14 6.92 5.56
N LEU A 62 -3.12 6.30 6.75
CA LEU A 62 -4.22 6.41 7.72
C LEU A 62 -4.45 7.85 8.21
N ARG A 63 -3.38 8.62 8.44
CA ARG A 63 -3.49 10.05 8.80
C ARG A 63 -4.12 10.88 7.68
N ARG A 64 -3.82 10.56 6.41
CA ARG A 64 -4.46 11.21 5.26
C ARG A 64 -5.93 10.82 5.13
N LEU A 65 -6.26 9.55 5.38
CA LEU A 65 -7.63 9.07 5.42
C LEU A 65 -8.46 9.81 6.48
N ASP A 66 -7.97 9.87 7.73
CA ASP A 66 -8.64 10.61 8.81
C ASP A 66 -8.81 12.09 8.45
N ALA A 67 -7.77 12.72 7.88
CA ALA A 67 -7.86 14.10 7.43
C ALA A 67 -8.80 14.33 6.22
N ALA A 68 -9.05 13.31 5.40
CA ALA A 68 -10.04 13.35 4.32
C ALA A 68 -11.46 13.16 4.88
N GLN A 69 -11.65 12.21 5.81
CA GLN A 69 -12.92 11.95 6.47
C GLN A 69 -13.42 13.13 7.30
N ARG A 70 -12.52 13.86 7.96
CA ARG A 70 -12.89 15.08 8.73
C ARG A 70 -13.26 16.29 7.87
N ARG A 71 -13.00 16.24 6.56
CA ARG A 71 -13.28 17.35 5.62
C ARG A 71 -14.52 17.10 4.75
N ALA A 72 -15.12 15.92 4.85
CA ALA A 72 -16.38 15.54 4.21
C ALA A 72 -17.56 15.85 5.13
#